data_AF-A0A158JCB1-F1
#
_entry.id   AF-A0A158JCB1-F1
#
_cell.length_a   1.000
_cell.length_b   1.000
_cell.length_c   1.000
_cell.angle_alpha   90.00
_cell.angle_beta   90.00
_cell.angle_gamma   90.00
#
_symmetry.space_group_name_H-M   'P 1'
#
loop_
_entity.id
_entity.type
_entity.pdbx_description
1 polymer ?
#
loop_
_entity_poly.entity_id
_entity_poly.type
_entity_poly.pdbx_seq_one_letter_code
_entity_poly.pdbx_strand_id
1 'polypeptide(L)' 'MLVKGALAAGFPTEVWTVKRVRVLIEREIGVKKSNIGGWELLRRPGFSPQKPEKRALRRDEQAIVTWKRKSWSALKK' A
#
# COMPACT_ATOMS: atom_id res chain seq x y z
N MET A 1 0.44 -5.19 14.54
CA MET A 1 1.64 -4.66 13.86
C MET A 1 1.45 -4.45 12.36
N LEU A 2 1.05 -5.45 11.57
CA LEU A 2 0.84 -5.30 10.11
C LEU A 2 -0.22 -4.26 9.71
N VAL A 3 -1.25 -4.07 10.55
CA VAL A 3 -2.34 -3.10 10.36
C VAL A 3 -1.86 -1.64 10.41
N LYS A 4 -0.74 -1.35 11.08
CA LYS A 4 -0.16 0.00 11.13
C LYS A 4 0.50 0.44 9.80
N GLY A 5 0.58 -0.46 8.82
CA GLY A 5 1.18 -0.20 7.52
C GLY A 5 2.70 -0.39 7.48
N ALA A 6 3.24 -0.61 6.28
CA ALA A 6 4.67 -0.89 6.11
C ALA A 6 5.58 0.32 6.42
N LEU A 7 5.07 1.55 6.28
CA LEU A 7 5.79 2.76 6.69
C LEU A 7 6.07 2.78 8.20
N ALA A 8 5.08 2.41 9.02
CA ALA A 8 5.22 2.37 10.48
C ALA A 8 6.23 1.30 10.95
N ALA A 9 6.51 0.30 10.10
CA ALA A 9 7.53 -0.72 10.33
C ALA A 9 8.93 -0.31 9.81
N GLY A 10 9.09 0.93 9.34
CA GLY A 10 10.37 1.47 8.85
C GLY A 10 10.70 1.12 7.39
N PHE A 11 9.73 0.67 6.59
CA PHE A 11 9.93 0.45 5.16
C PHE A 11 9.63 1.72 4.38
N PRO A 12 10.27 1.94 3.20
CA PRO A 12 10.15 3.18 2.45
C PRO A 12 8.80 3.36 1.72
N THR A 13 7.96 2.33 1.66
CA THR A 13 6.64 2.42 1.02
C THR A 13 5.58 1.68 1.82
N GLU A 14 4.31 2.06 1.68
CA GLU A 14 3.16 1.46 2.39
C GLU A 14 2.85 0.01 1.99
N VAL A 15 3.49 -0.50 0.94
CA VAL A 15 3.22 -1.82 0.39
C VAL A 15 3.88 -2.92 1.21
N TRP A 16 3.06 -3.88 1.65
CA TRP A 16 3.56 -5.13 2.21
C TRP A 16 3.99 -6.08 1.09
N THR A 17 5.27 -6.43 1.07
CA THR A 17 5.79 -7.53 0.25
C THR A 17 6.19 -8.69 1.17
N VAL A 18 6.19 -9.90 0.63
CA VAL A 18 6.59 -11.12 1.37
C VAL A 18 7.98 -10.97 2.00
N LYS A 19 8.93 -10.36 1.28
CA LYS A 19 10.28 -10.07 1.77
C LYS A 19 10.25 -9.17 3.01
N ARG A 20 9.46 -8.08 2.98
CA ARG A 20 9.35 -7.13 4.10
C ARG A 20 8.69 -7.75 5.32
N VAL A 21 7.66 -8.58 5.11
CA VAL A 21 7.02 -9.34 6.20
C VAL A 21 8.03 -10.28 6.85
N ARG A 22 8.86 -10.97 6.07
CA ARG A 22 9.93 -11.83 6.61
C ARG A 22 10.94 -11.04 7.44
N VAL A 23 11.42 -9.90 6.91
CA VAL A 23 12.36 -9.02 7.64
C VAL A 23 11.75 -8.51 8.95
N LEU A 24 10.46 -8.14 8.94
CA LEU A 24 9.77 -7.69 10.15
C LEU A 24 9.69 -8.81 11.19
N ILE A 25 9.35 -10.03 10.77
CA ILE A 25 9.25 -11.19 11.68
C ILE A 25 10.62 -11.56 12.24
N GLU A 26 11.67 -11.52 11.42
CA GLU A 26 13.03 -11.75 11.87
C GLU A 26 13.48 -10.70 12.89
N ARG A 27 13.07 -9.43 12.72
CA ARG A 27 13.34 -8.37 13.71
C ARG A 27 12.55 -8.51 15.01
N GLU A 28 11.26 -8.81 14.92
CA GLU A 28 10.35 -8.80 16.08
C GLU A 28 10.37 -10.11 16.88
N ILE A 29 10.56 -11.24 16.20
CA ILE A 29 10.42 -12.59 16.77
C ILE A 29 11.72 -13.40 16.66
N GLY A 30 12.69 -12.96 15.85
CA GLY A 30 13.98 -13.66 15.68
C GLY A 30 13.90 -14.94 14.85
N VAL A 31 12.73 -15.27 14.28
CA VAL A 31 12.51 -16.51 13.53
C VAL A 31 12.61 -16.26 12.03
N LYS A 32 13.51 -16.99 11.37
CA LYS A 32 13.59 -17.02 9.89
C LYS A 32 12.47 -17.85 9.31
N LYS A 33 11.48 -17.20 8.68
CA LYS A 33 10.44 -17.88 7.90
C LYS A 33 10.83 -18.04 6.44
N SER A 34 10.33 -19.10 5.81
CA SER A 34 10.39 -19.30 4.35
C SER A 34 9.43 -18.32 3.63
N ASN A 35 9.59 -18.17 2.30
CA ASN A 35 8.68 -17.34 1.49
C ASN A 35 7.21 -17.79 1.59
N ILE A 36 6.98 -19.11 1.63
CA ILE A 36 5.64 -19.69 1.79
C ILE A 36 5.04 -19.26 3.14
N GLY A 37 5.82 -19.43 4.22
CA GLY A 37 5.36 -19.06 5.56
C GLY A 37 5.15 -17.54 5.73
N GLY A 38 5.84 -16.70 4.95
CA GLY A 38 5.58 -15.26 4.89
C GLY A 38 4.27 -14.91 4.18
N TRP A 39 3.93 -15.61 3.10
CA TRP A 39 2.68 -15.43 2.35
C TRP A 39 1.47 -15.90 3.15
N GLU A 40 1.57 -17.03 3.86
CA GLU A 40 0.49 -17.54 4.72
C GLU A 40 0.13 -16.57 5.85
N LEU A 41 1.11 -15.84 6.39
CA LEU A 41 0.89 -14.85 7.43
C LEU A 41 0.16 -13.60 6.94
N LEU A 42 0.27 -13.28 5.64
CA LEU A 42 -0.56 -12.24 5.02
C LEU A 42 -1.95 -12.78 4.70
N ARG A 43 -2.06 -14.01 4.21
CA ARG A 43 -3.34 -14.61 3.79
C ARG A 43 -4.30 -14.83 4.95
N ARG A 44 -3.82 -15.32 6.10
CA ARG A 44 -4.67 -15.63 7.28
C ARG A 44 -5.52 -14.44 7.76
N PRO A 45 -4.94 -13.23 7.95
CA PRO A 45 -5.71 -12.02 8.27
C PRO A 45 -6.41 -11.37 7.07
N GLY A 46 -6.41 -11.98 5.89
CA GLY A 46 -7.11 -11.47 4.71
C GLY A 46 -6.39 -10.33 3.98
N PHE A 47 -5.07 -10.17 4.16
CA PHE A 47 -4.32 -9.19 3.38
C PHE A 47 -4.25 -9.65 1.92
N SER A 48 -4.98 -8.94 1.05
CA SER A 48 -4.79 -9.03 -0.39
C SER A 48 -3.55 -8.24 -0.82
N PRO A 49 -2.93 -8.57 -1.97
CA PRO A 49 -1.87 -7.77 -2.55
C PRO A 49 -2.34 -6.33 -2.74
N GLN A 50 -1.84 -5.42 -1.90
CA GLN A 50 -2.20 -4.00 -1.97
C GLN A 50 -1.51 -3.40 -3.19
N LYS A 51 -2.30 -2.98 -4.18
CA LYS A 51 -1.81 -2.10 -5.25
C LYS A 51 -1.75 -0.69 -4.66
N PRO A 52 -0.56 -0.09 -4.52
CA PRO A 52 -0.50 1.32 -4.13
C PRO A 52 -1.29 2.12 -5.16
N GLU A 53 -1.99 3.15 -4.67
CA GLU A 53 -2.73 4.06 -5.54
C GLU A 53 -1.72 4.67 -6.53
N LYS A 54 -1.87 4.35 -7.82
CA LYS A 54 -0.97 4.87 -8.86
C LYS A 54 -1.29 6.34 -9.06
N ARG A 55 -0.55 7.23 -8.39
CA ARG A 55 -0.57 8.66 -8.68
C ARG A 55 0.28 8.94 -9.93
N ALA A 56 -0.31 9.60 -10.91
CA ALA A 56 0.43 10.10 -12.06
C ALA A 56 1.45 11.15 -11.58
N LEU A 57 2.69 11.06 -12.05
CA LEU A 57 3.78 11.97 -11.64
C LEU A 57 3.44 13.46 -11.90
N ARG A 58 2.62 13.71 -12.92
CA ARG A 58 2.20 15.05 -13.37
C ARG A 58 0.81 15.46 -12.83
N ARG A 59 0.31 14.79 -11.80
CA ARG A 59 -1.02 15.07 -11.24
C ARG A 59 -1.03 16.45 -10.57
N ASP A 60 -1.72 17.39 -11.20
CA ASP A 60 -1.97 18.73 -10.65
C ASP A 60 -3.34 18.75 -9.95
N GLU A 61 -3.32 18.83 -8.61
CA GLU A 61 -4.55 18.83 -7.82
C GLU A 61 -5.41 20.09 -8.05
N GLN A 62 -4.79 21.24 -8.35
CA GLN A 62 -5.50 22.48 -8.65
C GLN A 62 -6.21 22.39 -10.01
N ALA A 63 -5.53 21.81 -11.01
CA ALA A 63 -6.12 21.56 -12.32
C ALA A 63 -7.30 20.58 -12.22
N ILE A 64 -7.18 19.52 -11.40
CA ILE A 64 -8.25 18.55 -11.17
C ILE A 64 -9.46 19.19 -10.49
N VAL A 65 -9.26 19.99 -9.46
CA VAL A 65 -10.36 20.70 -8.77
C VAL A 65 -11.05 21.67 -9.71
N THR A 66 -10.27 22.42 -10.50
CA THR A 66 -10.80 23.38 -11.47
C THR A 66 -11.61 22.69 -12.56
N TRP A 67 -11.11 21.59 -13.13
CA TRP A 67 -11.81 20.80 -14.13
C TRP A 67 -13.10 20.18 -13.58
N LYS A 68 -13.08 19.62 -12.36
CA LYS A 68 -14.28 19.08 -11.70
C LYS A 68 -15.35 20.14 -11.47
N ARG A 69 -14.98 21.38 -11.14
CA ARG A 69 -15.96 22.46 -10.93
C ARG A 69 -16.54 23.00 -12.24
N LYS A 70 -15.70 23.20 -13.27
CA LYS A 70 -16.08 23.91 -14.50
C LYS A 70 -16.56 22.99 -15.61
N SER A 71 -15.87 21.88 -15.85
CA SER A 71 -16.11 21.02 -17.01
C SER A 71 -17.10 19.90 -16.72
N TRP A 72 -17.07 19.32 -15.50
CA TRP A 72 -17.99 18.25 -15.11
C TRP A 72 -19.46 18.73 -15.09
N SER A 73 -19.69 19.94 -14.59
CA SER A 73 -21.02 20.58 -14.55
C SER A 73 -21.59 20.86 -15.94
N ALA A 74 -20.72 21.09 -16.94
CA ALA A 74 -21.11 21.37 -18.31
C ALA A 74 -21.37 20.10 -19.15
N LEU A 75 -20.73 18.98 -18.79
CA LEU A 75 -20.91 17.67 -19.44
C LEU A 75 -22.18 16.92 -19.00
N LYS A 76 -22.82 17.38 -17.92
CA LYS A 76 -24.03 16.76 -17.34
C LYS A 76 -25.33 17.40 -17.85
N LYS A 77 -25.33 17.95 -19.05
CA LYS A 77 -26.52 18.49 -19.73
C LYS A 77 -26.94 17.60 -20.87
#